data_AF-A0A813BS83-F1
#
_entry.id   AF-A0A813BS83-F1
#
_cell.length_a   1.000
_cell.length_b   1.000
_cell.length_c   1.000
_cell.angle_alpha   90.00
_cell.angle_beta   90.00
_cell.angle_gamma   90.00
#
_symmetry.space_group_name_H-M   'P 1'
#
loop_
_entity.id
_entity.type
_entity.pdbx_description
1 polymer ?
#
loop_
_entity_poly.entity_id
_entity_poly.type
_entity_poly.pdbx_seq_one_letter_code
_entity_poly.pdbx_strand_id
1 'polypeptide(L)'
;MLSGQVSYFLHFTGPSAAVDTACASGLSAVAMGEMNLRYGWDGAVAVGALSLYDMWSYTLACLPGAMLSGRCQPFSMKANGYGRAEGVGAVAMRHLGADLAVPPLAELRGIAQDSDGASVTPITRPSPSQQLECMRMVWRSEAADCGAVECHGTGTPVGDPTEVNSVGDMVSQRVCIGGVKGNINHTESTAGIAGLIKMVNVVQQQTMCPHGAGHWSPELSILSTKQKEHLILSTECQQLREGARAAGV
;
A
#
# COMPACT_ATOMS: atom_id res chain seq x y z
N MET A 1 -6.83 -20.44 -11.54
CA MET A 1 -5.66 -21.18 -12.06
C MET A 1 -4.45 -20.29 -12.38
N LEU A 2 -4.53 -18.96 -12.28
CA LEU A 2 -3.45 -18.06 -12.70
C LEU A 2 -2.09 -18.38 -12.05
N SER A 3 -2.05 -18.57 -10.73
CA SER A 3 -0.82 -18.94 -10.01
C SER A 3 -0.21 -20.24 -10.55
N GLY A 4 -1.04 -21.27 -10.79
CA GLY A 4 -0.60 -22.54 -11.36
C GLY A 4 -0.11 -22.44 -12.80
N GLN A 5 -0.67 -21.53 -13.61
CA GLN A 5 -0.18 -21.28 -14.98
C GLN A 5 1.21 -20.66 -14.98
N VAL A 6 1.47 -19.71 -14.07
CA VAL A 6 2.80 -19.13 -13.87
C VAL A 6 3.78 -20.21 -13.42
N SER A 7 3.40 -21.04 -12.44
CA SER A 7 4.23 -22.16 -11.97
C SER A 7 4.52 -23.16 -13.10
N TYR A 8 3.52 -23.51 -13.90
CA TYR A 8 3.68 -24.41 -15.05
C TYR A 8 4.66 -23.84 -16.09
N PHE A 9 4.45 -22.59 -16.50
CA PHE A 9 5.24 -21.96 -17.56
C PHE A 9 6.71 -21.72 -17.14
N LEU A 10 6.95 -21.34 -15.89
CA LEU A 10 8.29 -21.09 -15.35
C LEU A 10 8.92 -22.31 -14.69
N HIS A 11 8.24 -23.46 -14.72
CA HIS A 11 8.64 -24.70 -14.06
C HIS A 11 8.93 -24.53 -12.54
N PHE A 12 8.15 -23.68 -11.86
CA PHE A 12 8.25 -23.55 -10.41
C PHE A 12 7.61 -24.75 -9.72
N THR A 13 8.33 -25.29 -8.74
CA THR A 13 7.93 -26.49 -8.00
C THR A 13 7.42 -26.20 -6.58
N GLY A 14 7.49 -24.94 -6.15
CA GLY A 14 7.02 -24.52 -4.83
C GLY A 14 5.49 -24.35 -4.72
N PRO A 15 5.00 -24.05 -3.51
CA PRO A 15 3.59 -23.77 -3.28
C PRO A 15 3.07 -22.67 -4.22
N SER A 16 1.87 -22.88 -4.78
CA SER A 16 1.26 -21.96 -5.73
C SER A 16 -0.20 -21.74 -5.38
N ALA A 17 -0.56 -20.51 -5.01
CA ALA A 17 -1.89 -20.15 -4.56
C ALA A 17 -2.31 -18.78 -5.11
N ALA A 18 -3.62 -18.59 -5.23
CA ALA A 18 -4.22 -17.29 -5.46
C ALA A 18 -4.87 -16.80 -4.16
N VAL A 19 -4.75 -15.51 -3.89
CA VAL A 19 -5.29 -14.86 -2.68
C VAL A 19 -6.24 -13.75 -3.14
N ASP A 20 -7.42 -13.71 -2.52
CA ASP A 20 -8.39 -12.63 -2.73
C ASP A 20 -8.79 -12.04 -1.38
N THR A 21 -8.25 -10.86 -1.12
CA THR A 21 -8.60 -9.97 0.00
C THR A 21 -8.96 -8.59 -0.55
N ALA A 22 -9.60 -8.55 -1.72
CA ALA A 22 -9.94 -7.34 -2.46
C ALA A 22 -8.70 -6.44 -2.69
N CYS A 23 -8.77 -5.17 -2.34
CA CYS A 23 -7.71 -4.17 -2.56
C CYS A 23 -6.39 -4.48 -1.83
N ALA A 24 -6.42 -5.34 -0.79
CA ALA A 24 -5.26 -5.75 -0.03
C ALA A 24 -4.58 -7.02 -0.60
N SER A 25 -5.10 -7.61 -1.68
CA SER A 25 -4.65 -8.92 -2.20
C SER A 25 -3.16 -8.97 -2.48
N GLY A 26 -2.59 -7.93 -3.09
CA GLY A 26 -1.16 -7.85 -3.37
C GLY A 26 -0.28 -7.94 -2.13
N LEU A 27 -0.56 -7.14 -1.08
CA LEU A 27 0.19 -7.20 0.17
C LEU A 27 -0.12 -8.48 0.96
N SER A 28 -1.33 -9.02 0.83
CA SER A 28 -1.69 -10.29 1.46
C SER A 28 -0.89 -11.46 0.88
N ALA A 29 -0.65 -11.45 -0.44
CA ALA A 29 0.21 -12.41 -1.09
C ALA A 29 1.70 -12.22 -0.69
N VAL A 30 2.14 -10.97 -0.45
CA VAL A 30 3.47 -10.68 0.12
C VAL A 30 3.59 -11.27 1.53
N ALA A 31 2.60 -11.07 2.40
CA ALA A 31 2.60 -11.62 3.76
C ALA A 31 2.61 -13.16 3.75
N MET A 32 1.82 -13.79 2.88
CA MET A 32 1.87 -15.24 2.69
C MET A 32 3.25 -15.71 2.18
N GLY A 33 3.88 -14.95 1.30
CA GLY A 33 5.23 -15.24 0.82
C GLY A 33 6.31 -15.11 1.90
N GLU A 34 6.24 -14.06 2.70
CA GLU A 34 7.10 -13.84 3.87
C GLU A 34 6.96 -14.98 4.87
N MET A 35 5.72 -15.41 5.16
CA MET A 35 5.45 -16.52 6.05
C MET A 35 6.06 -17.83 5.52
N ASN A 36 5.94 -18.13 4.22
CA ASN A 36 6.57 -19.31 3.64
C ASN A 36 8.09 -19.29 3.78
N LEU A 37 8.73 -18.16 3.48
CA LEU A 37 10.18 -17.99 3.70
C LEU A 37 10.51 -18.22 5.17
N ARG A 38 9.86 -17.50 6.08
CA ARG A 38 10.10 -17.56 7.53
C ARG A 38 9.97 -18.97 8.11
N TYR A 39 9.02 -19.77 7.63
CA TYR A 39 8.72 -21.10 8.17
C TYR A 39 9.30 -22.27 7.35
N GLY A 40 10.35 -22.03 6.56
CA GLY A 40 11.20 -23.10 6.04
C GLY A 40 11.19 -23.30 4.52
N TRP A 41 10.64 -22.37 3.74
CA TRP A 41 10.89 -22.33 2.30
C TRP A 41 12.26 -21.69 2.03
N ASP A 42 13.23 -22.51 1.60
CA ASP A 42 14.60 -22.05 1.28
C ASP A 42 14.73 -21.46 -0.14
N GLY A 43 13.70 -21.62 -0.97
CA GLY A 43 13.66 -21.08 -2.32
C GLY A 43 13.28 -19.60 -2.37
N ALA A 44 13.25 -19.03 -3.58
CA ALA A 44 12.62 -17.72 -3.80
C ALA A 44 11.09 -17.84 -3.80
N VAL A 45 10.41 -16.74 -3.46
CA VAL A 45 8.97 -16.57 -3.60
C VAL A 45 8.70 -15.47 -4.62
N ALA A 46 7.88 -15.78 -5.63
CA ALA A 46 7.36 -14.79 -6.56
C ALA A 46 5.93 -14.41 -6.14
N VAL A 47 5.67 -13.12 -6.03
CA VAL A 47 4.34 -12.57 -5.74
C VAL A 47 3.92 -11.71 -6.92
N GLY A 48 2.77 -12.05 -7.52
CA GLY A 48 2.18 -11.30 -8.62
C GLY A 48 0.76 -10.87 -8.27
N ALA A 49 0.37 -9.68 -8.75
CA ALA A 49 -0.98 -9.17 -8.67
C ALA A 49 -1.43 -8.65 -10.04
N LEU A 50 -2.71 -8.87 -10.34
CA LEU A 50 -3.36 -8.54 -11.60
C LEU A 50 -4.75 -7.97 -11.29
N SER A 51 -5.03 -6.81 -11.89
CA SER A 51 -6.36 -6.21 -11.95
C SER A 51 -6.61 -5.76 -13.39
N LEU A 52 -7.57 -6.42 -14.04
CA LEU A 52 -8.08 -6.07 -15.38
C LEU A 52 -9.60 -6.04 -15.31
N TYR A 53 -10.23 -5.17 -16.10
CA TYR A 53 -11.67 -5.01 -16.13
C TYR A 53 -12.20 -5.38 -17.49
N ASP A 54 -13.28 -6.16 -17.50
CA ASP A 54 -14.17 -6.15 -18.64
C ASP A 54 -15.22 -5.02 -18.48
N MET A 55 -15.91 -4.70 -19.59
CA MET A 55 -16.94 -3.67 -19.62
C MET A 55 -18.08 -3.93 -18.62
N TRP A 56 -18.37 -5.19 -18.32
CA TRP A 56 -19.43 -5.59 -17.39
C TRP A 56 -19.06 -5.26 -15.94
N SER A 57 -17.86 -5.66 -15.53
CA SER A 57 -17.27 -5.38 -14.22
C SER A 57 -17.12 -3.88 -13.97
N TYR A 58 -16.85 -3.10 -15.02
CA TYR A 58 -16.85 -1.65 -14.94
C TYR A 58 -18.25 -1.09 -14.70
N THR A 59 -19.24 -1.56 -15.47
CA THR A 59 -20.63 -1.09 -15.38
C THR A 59 -21.25 -1.35 -14.01
N LEU A 60 -21.00 -2.54 -13.41
CA LEU A 60 -21.46 -2.86 -12.07
C LEU A 60 -20.85 -1.93 -11.00
N ALA A 61 -19.59 -1.53 -11.17
CA ALA A 61 -18.94 -0.60 -10.26
C ALA A 61 -19.51 0.82 -10.35
N CYS A 62 -20.22 1.18 -11.44
CA CYS A 62 -20.87 2.48 -11.62
C CYS A 62 -22.28 2.57 -11.01
N LEU A 63 -22.77 1.53 -10.34
CA LEU A 63 -24.10 1.54 -9.73
C LEU A 63 -24.17 2.55 -8.56
N PRO A 64 -25.35 3.15 -8.31
CA PRO A 64 -25.56 4.08 -7.20
C PRO A 64 -25.13 3.47 -5.85
N GLY A 65 -24.34 4.22 -5.07
CA GLY A 65 -23.76 3.76 -3.79
C GLY A 65 -22.31 3.26 -3.90
N ALA A 66 -21.76 3.12 -5.11
CA ALA A 66 -20.34 2.90 -5.29
C ALA A 66 -19.52 4.18 -5.00
N MET A 67 -18.32 4.02 -4.46
CA MET A 67 -17.41 5.13 -4.16
C MET A 67 -16.64 5.61 -5.42
N LEU A 68 -17.21 5.49 -6.61
CA LEU A 68 -16.55 5.89 -7.85
C LEU A 68 -16.68 7.40 -8.11
N SER A 69 -15.55 8.06 -8.27
CA SER A 69 -15.45 9.49 -8.62
C SER A 69 -14.72 9.75 -9.94
N GLY A 70 -14.23 8.69 -10.59
CA GLY A 70 -13.43 8.75 -11.81
C GLY A 70 -11.95 9.04 -11.58
N ARG A 71 -11.56 9.58 -10.42
CA ARG A 71 -10.16 9.84 -10.05
C ARG A 71 -9.92 9.71 -8.55
N CYS A 72 -8.78 9.16 -8.16
CA CYS A 72 -8.34 9.22 -6.77
C CYS A 72 -7.76 10.60 -6.43
N GLN A 73 -8.27 11.23 -5.38
CA GLN A 73 -7.78 12.51 -4.87
C GLN A 73 -7.35 12.37 -3.39
N PRO A 74 -6.34 11.52 -3.10
CA PRO A 74 -5.91 11.27 -1.73
C PRO A 74 -5.61 12.56 -0.97
N PHE A 75 -6.15 12.69 0.24
CA PHE A 75 -5.93 13.77 1.20
C PHE A 75 -6.41 15.16 0.74
N SER A 76 -7.25 15.20 -0.30
CA SER A 76 -7.92 16.41 -0.76
C SER A 76 -9.18 16.70 0.08
N MET A 77 -9.48 17.98 0.29
CA MET A 77 -10.79 18.39 0.80
C MET A 77 -11.95 18.08 -0.16
N LYS A 78 -11.64 17.82 -1.44
CA LYS A 78 -12.60 17.48 -2.51
C LYS A 78 -12.66 15.97 -2.79
N ALA A 79 -11.94 15.17 -1.99
CA ALA A 79 -12.03 13.71 -1.99
C ALA A 79 -13.48 13.25 -1.94
N ASN A 80 -13.94 12.55 -2.97
CA ASN A 80 -15.33 12.14 -3.15
C ASN A 80 -15.46 10.68 -3.63
N GLY A 81 -14.38 9.91 -3.54
CA GLY A 81 -14.31 8.55 -4.07
C GLY A 81 -12.99 8.26 -4.76
N TYR A 82 -12.91 7.09 -5.39
CA TYR A 82 -11.74 6.62 -6.12
C TYR A 82 -12.02 6.48 -7.62
N GLY A 83 -10.97 6.62 -8.43
CA GLY A 83 -10.98 6.18 -9.83
C GLY A 83 -10.45 4.77 -9.93
N ARG A 84 -11.00 3.94 -10.83
CA ARG A 84 -10.46 2.61 -11.12
C ARG A 84 -9.36 2.70 -12.18
N ALA A 85 -8.36 1.83 -12.08
CA ALA A 85 -7.33 1.64 -13.11
C ALA A 85 -6.79 0.22 -13.15
N GLU A 86 -6.43 -0.28 -14.32
CA GLU A 86 -5.87 -1.62 -14.44
C GLU A 86 -4.41 -1.65 -13.99
N GLY A 87 -3.91 -2.83 -13.64
CA GLY A 87 -2.51 -2.98 -13.26
C GLY A 87 -2.05 -4.41 -13.12
N VAL A 88 -0.83 -4.66 -13.58
CA VAL A 88 -0.04 -5.85 -13.28
C VAL A 88 1.23 -5.43 -12.56
N GLY A 89 1.57 -6.15 -11.50
CA GLY A 89 2.83 -5.96 -10.79
C GLY A 89 3.31 -7.28 -10.19
N ALA A 90 4.63 -7.42 -10.07
CA ALA A 90 5.23 -8.57 -9.42
C ALA A 90 6.49 -8.16 -8.64
N VAL A 91 6.74 -8.89 -7.56
CA VAL A 91 7.97 -8.82 -6.77
C VAL A 91 8.48 -10.23 -6.50
N ALA A 92 9.80 -10.35 -6.27
CA ALA A 92 10.42 -11.59 -5.85
C ALA A 92 11.14 -11.39 -4.52
N MET A 93 11.01 -12.35 -3.63
CA MET A 93 11.56 -12.32 -2.27
C MET A 93 12.33 -13.61 -1.99
N ARG A 94 13.28 -13.53 -1.07
CA ARG A 94 14.08 -14.66 -0.57
C ARG A 94 14.72 -14.27 0.75
N HIS A 95 15.28 -15.25 1.46
CA HIS A 95 16.04 -14.99 2.67
C HIS A 95 17.25 -14.09 2.44
N LEU A 96 17.46 -13.16 3.38
CA LEU A 96 18.67 -12.35 3.42
C LEU A 96 19.85 -13.29 3.73
N GLY A 97 20.86 -13.29 2.86
CA GLY A 97 22.04 -14.15 3.01
C GLY A 97 22.00 -15.45 2.21
N ALA A 98 20.93 -15.74 1.45
CA ALA A 98 21.02 -16.73 0.39
C ALA A 98 22.11 -16.33 -0.63
N ASP A 99 22.51 -17.23 -1.53
CA ASP A 99 23.36 -16.83 -2.67
C ASP A 99 22.52 -16.15 -3.75
N LEU A 100 22.86 -14.91 -4.05
CA LEU A 100 21.99 -13.98 -4.76
C LEU A 100 22.66 -13.53 -6.06
N ALA A 101 22.14 -13.99 -7.21
CA ALA A 101 22.64 -13.57 -8.51
C ALA A 101 22.57 -12.04 -8.76
N VAL A 102 21.63 -11.36 -8.10
CA VAL A 102 21.44 -9.91 -8.13
C VAL A 102 21.30 -9.41 -6.69
N PRO A 103 21.89 -8.27 -6.29
CA PRO A 103 21.67 -7.70 -4.95
C PRO A 103 20.18 -7.44 -4.66
N PRO A 104 19.71 -7.58 -3.42
CA PRO A 104 18.35 -7.23 -3.05
C PRO A 104 18.13 -5.72 -3.19
N LEU A 105 16.93 -5.32 -3.64
CA LEU A 105 16.56 -3.91 -3.79
C LEU A 105 16.24 -3.25 -2.44
N ALA A 106 15.60 -3.99 -1.54
CA ALA A 106 15.23 -3.59 -0.19
C ALA A 106 15.04 -4.83 0.69
N GLU A 107 14.94 -4.61 2.01
CA GLU A 107 14.62 -5.63 2.99
C GLU A 107 13.18 -5.44 3.50
N LEU A 108 12.40 -6.52 3.55
CA LEU A 108 11.08 -6.51 4.19
C LEU A 108 11.29 -6.74 5.70
N ARG A 109 11.25 -5.66 6.49
CA ARG A 109 11.48 -5.73 7.94
C ARG A 109 10.30 -6.28 8.74
N GLY A 110 9.09 -6.13 8.21
CA GLY A 110 7.88 -6.67 8.81
C GLY A 110 6.65 -6.44 7.95
N ILE A 111 5.65 -7.28 8.13
CA ILE A 111 4.34 -7.16 7.51
C ILE A 111 3.31 -7.77 8.46
N ALA A 112 2.12 -7.18 8.52
CA ALA A 112 1.02 -7.67 9.33
C ALA A 112 -0.30 -7.58 8.57
N GLN A 113 -1.25 -8.40 8.98
CA GLN A 113 -2.59 -8.45 8.44
C GLN A 113 -3.58 -8.69 9.57
N ASP A 114 -4.74 -8.06 9.50
CA ASP A 114 -5.84 -8.27 10.41
C ASP A 114 -7.19 -8.09 9.68
N SER A 115 -8.27 -7.96 10.45
CA SER A 115 -9.60 -7.69 9.95
C SER A 115 -10.25 -6.62 10.81
N ASP A 116 -11.01 -5.74 10.17
CA ASP A 116 -11.86 -4.76 10.83
C ASP A 116 -12.91 -5.42 11.74
N GLY A 117 -13.25 -6.69 11.50
CA GLY A 117 -14.13 -7.48 12.34
C GLY A 117 -15.57 -6.95 12.37
N ALA A 118 -16.27 -7.23 13.47
CA ALA A 118 -17.66 -6.79 13.65
C ALA A 118 -17.72 -5.28 13.95
N SER A 119 -18.59 -4.57 13.24
CA SER A 119 -18.83 -3.13 13.45
C SER A 119 -20.32 -2.80 13.39
N VAL A 120 -20.70 -1.71 14.05
CA VAL A 120 -22.04 -1.10 13.93
C VAL A 120 -22.18 -0.25 12.67
N THR A 121 -21.07 -0.02 11.95
CA THR A 121 -21.05 0.64 10.64
C THR A 121 -21.06 -0.37 9.50
N PRO A 122 -21.38 0.04 8.26
CA PRO A 122 -21.31 -0.85 7.10
C PRO A 122 -19.95 -1.54 6.97
N ILE A 123 -19.94 -2.78 6.47
CA ILE A 123 -18.73 -3.61 6.28
C ILE A 123 -17.65 -2.95 5.40
N THR A 124 -18.04 -1.98 4.57
CA THR A 124 -17.14 -1.23 3.69
C THR A 124 -16.54 0.02 4.34
N ARG A 125 -16.88 0.31 5.60
CA ARG A 125 -16.35 1.47 6.34
C ARG A 125 -15.14 1.02 7.15
N PRO A 126 -13.99 1.71 7.04
CA PRO A 126 -12.77 1.31 7.73
C PRO A 126 -12.91 1.43 9.26
N SER A 127 -12.20 0.58 10.00
CA SER A 127 -12.09 0.65 11.46
C SER A 127 -10.79 1.36 11.90
N PRO A 128 -10.86 2.59 12.45
CA PRO A 128 -9.66 3.31 12.90
C PRO A 128 -8.86 2.55 13.96
N SER A 129 -9.54 1.85 14.87
CA SER A 129 -8.87 1.11 15.95
C SER A 129 -8.11 -0.11 15.43
N GLN A 130 -8.68 -0.82 14.46
CA GLN A 130 -8.03 -2.00 13.87
C GLN A 130 -6.86 -1.58 12.97
N GLN A 131 -7.01 -0.52 12.18
CA GLN A 131 -5.89 0.05 11.42
C GLN A 131 -4.69 0.38 12.34
N LEU A 132 -4.93 1.05 13.47
CA LEU A 132 -3.89 1.32 14.46
C LEU A 132 -3.28 0.05 15.05
N GLU A 133 -4.08 -0.95 15.39
CA GLU A 133 -3.57 -2.20 15.95
C GLU A 133 -2.72 -2.97 14.94
N CYS A 134 -3.16 -3.02 13.68
CA CYS A 134 -2.41 -3.60 12.58
C CYS A 134 -1.04 -2.92 12.42
N MET A 135 -1.02 -1.58 12.40
CA MET A 135 0.21 -0.80 12.33
C MET A 135 1.12 -1.06 13.53
N ARG A 136 0.57 -1.21 14.74
CA ARG A 136 1.33 -1.58 15.96
C ARG A 136 1.93 -2.98 15.92
N MET A 137 1.46 -3.89 15.08
CA MET A 137 2.12 -5.19 14.93
C MET A 137 3.48 -5.08 14.23
N VAL A 138 3.66 -4.05 13.39
CA VAL A 138 4.91 -3.82 12.63
C VAL A 138 5.77 -2.71 13.25
N TRP A 139 5.19 -1.58 13.62
CA TRP A 139 5.95 -0.35 13.93
C TRP A 139 6.55 -0.22 15.33
N ARG A 140 6.48 -1.25 16.19
CA ARG A 140 6.85 -1.13 17.63
C ARG A 140 8.22 -0.49 17.89
N SER A 141 9.27 -0.98 17.24
CA SER A 141 10.62 -0.42 17.34
C SER A 141 11.06 0.36 16.09
N GLU A 142 10.37 0.16 14.97
CA GLU A 142 10.80 0.68 13.66
C GLU A 142 10.19 2.03 13.30
N ALA A 143 9.18 2.50 14.04
CA ALA A 143 8.55 3.79 13.80
C ALA A 143 9.55 4.97 13.78
N ALA A 144 10.64 4.87 14.55
CA ALA A 144 11.69 5.89 14.59
C ALA A 144 12.56 5.94 13.32
N ASP A 145 12.68 4.80 12.60
CA ASP A 145 13.44 4.69 11.36
C ASP A 145 12.59 5.04 10.12
N CYS A 146 11.27 5.10 10.28
CA CYS A 146 10.34 5.34 9.18
C CYS A 146 10.43 6.79 8.71
N GLY A 147 10.75 7.00 7.43
CA GLY A 147 10.81 8.32 6.79
C GLY A 147 9.63 8.63 5.89
N ALA A 148 8.93 7.61 5.39
CA ALA A 148 7.80 7.76 4.50
C ALA A 148 6.75 6.66 4.69
N VAL A 149 5.50 6.98 4.38
CA VAL A 149 4.37 6.05 4.35
C VAL A 149 3.61 6.23 3.05
N GLU A 150 3.54 5.16 2.28
CA GLU A 150 2.61 5.01 1.18
C GLU A 150 1.27 4.57 1.72
N CYS A 151 0.38 5.52 1.92
CA CYS A 151 -0.95 5.25 2.39
C CYS A 151 -1.80 4.52 1.33
N HIS A 152 -2.83 3.82 1.79
CA HIS A 152 -3.89 3.32 0.94
C HIS A 152 -4.53 4.45 0.12
N GLY A 153 -4.80 5.61 0.72
CA GLY A 153 -5.01 6.89 0.04
C GLY A 153 -5.95 6.81 -1.17
N THR A 154 -7.20 6.42 -0.94
CA THR A 154 -8.17 6.21 -2.03
C THR A 154 -8.82 7.50 -2.51
N GLY A 155 -8.76 8.58 -1.73
CA GLY A 155 -9.52 9.80 -2.02
C GLY A 155 -10.95 9.71 -1.49
N THR A 156 -11.18 8.95 -0.42
CA THR A 156 -12.53 8.80 0.16
C THR A 156 -12.73 9.74 1.35
N PRO A 157 -13.91 10.36 1.52
CA PRO A 157 -14.17 11.32 2.59
C PRO A 157 -13.98 10.78 4.02
N VAL A 158 -14.12 9.46 4.20
CA VAL A 158 -13.99 8.79 5.50
C VAL A 158 -12.65 8.06 5.64
N GLY A 159 -12.17 7.41 4.57
CA GLY A 159 -10.94 6.62 4.63
C GLY A 159 -9.71 7.48 4.81
N ASP A 160 -9.55 8.55 4.02
CA ASP A 160 -8.34 9.37 4.07
C ASP A 160 -8.13 10.04 5.45
N PRO A 161 -9.15 10.64 6.11
CA PRO A 161 -8.98 11.13 7.48
C PRO A 161 -8.66 10.04 8.50
N THR A 162 -9.27 8.85 8.36
CA THR A 162 -9.01 7.72 9.26
C THR A 162 -7.55 7.28 9.19
N GLU A 163 -7.01 7.19 7.97
CA GLU A 163 -5.64 6.78 7.71
C GLU A 163 -4.62 7.81 8.17
N VAL A 164 -4.84 9.09 7.86
CA VAL A 164 -3.98 10.19 8.31
C VAL A 164 -3.91 10.28 9.84
N ASN A 165 -5.05 10.11 10.52
CA ASN A 165 -5.07 10.06 11.98
C ASN A 165 -4.26 8.88 12.50
N SER A 166 -4.45 7.69 11.92
CA SER A 166 -3.73 6.48 12.34
C SER A 166 -2.22 6.59 12.16
N VAL A 167 -1.74 7.15 11.04
CA VAL A 167 -0.32 7.41 10.83
C VAL A 167 0.18 8.47 11.81
N GLY A 168 -0.55 9.57 11.99
CA GLY A 168 -0.19 10.65 12.90
C GLY A 168 -0.08 10.21 14.36
N ASP A 169 -0.89 9.26 14.80
CA ASP A 169 -0.86 8.71 16.16
C ASP A 169 0.30 7.74 16.39
N MET A 170 0.88 7.17 15.32
CA MET A 170 1.98 6.20 15.38
C MET A 170 3.37 6.84 15.27
N VAL A 171 3.47 8.03 14.68
CA VAL A 171 4.76 8.67 14.40
C VAL A 171 5.06 9.80 15.38
N SER A 172 6.31 9.87 15.85
CA SER A 172 6.81 10.95 16.70
C SER A 172 7.87 11.80 16.00
N GLN A 173 8.31 11.38 14.82
CA GLN A 173 9.30 12.04 13.97
C GLN A 173 8.64 12.52 12.67
N ARG A 174 9.31 13.41 11.94
CA ARG A 174 8.82 13.86 10.64
C ARG A 174 8.81 12.70 9.63
N VAL A 175 7.64 12.46 9.03
CA VAL A 175 7.35 11.40 8.07
C VAL A 175 6.64 12.00 6.86
N CYS A 176 7.07 11.61 5.66
CA CYS A 176 6.37 11.93 4.42
C CYS A 176 5.20 10.97 4.21
N ILE A 177 4.03 11.47 3.81
CA ILE A 177 2.89 10.64 3.42
C ILE A 177 2.49 10.92 1.98
N GLY A 178 2.00 9.90 1.29
CA GLY A 178 1.46 10.04 -0.06
C GLY A 178 0.63 8.84 -0.47
N GLY A 179 0.07 8.90 -1.68
CA GLY A 179 -0.69 7.80 -2.26
C GLY A 179 -0.52 7.79 -3.78
N VAL A 180 0.06 6.71 -4.31
CA VAL A 180 0.33 6.46 -5.73
C VAL A 180 -0.95 6.47 -6.57
N LYS A 181 -2.09 6.19 -5.93
CA LYS A 181 -3.41 6.27 -6.57
C LYS A 181 -3.71 7.66 -7.11
N GLY A 182 -3.13 8.74 -6.54
CA GLY A 182 -3.22 10.07 -7.13
C GLY A 182 -2.55 10.20 -8.53
N ASN A 183 -1.62 9.29 -8.87
CA ASN A 183 -0.94 9.24 -10.16
C ASN A 183 -1.58 8.22 -11.10
N ILE A 184 -1.94 7.04 -10.57
CA ILE A 184 -2.34 5.88 -11.38
C ILE A 184 -3.77 5.38 -11.11
N ASN A 185 -4.56 6.09 -10.30
CA ASN A 185 -5.86 5.63 -9.80
C ASN A 185 -5.76 4.32 -9.00
N HIS A 186 -6.90 3.74 -8.60
CA HIS A 186 -6.94 2.53 -7.79
C HIS A 186 -6.80 1.27 -8.65
N THR A 187 -5.67 0.57 -8.49
CA THR A 187 -5.37 -0.68 -9.21
C THR A 187 -5.89 -1.95 -8.53
N GLU A 188 -6.98 -1.85 -7.78
CA GLU A 188 -7.63 -2.93 -7.02
C GLU A 188 -6.63 -3.85 -6.30
N SER A 189 -6.64 -5.16 -6.60
CA SER A 189 -5.74 -6.20 -6.09
C SER A 189 -4.24 -5.89 -6.27
N THR A 190 -3.88 -5.08 -7.28
CA THR A 190 -2.50 -4.67 -7.58
C THR A 190 -2.07 -3.42 -6.81
N ALA A 191 -2.98 -2.74 -6.10
CA ALA A 191 -2.69 -1.47 -5.42
C ALA A 191 -1.54 -1.58 -4.41
N GLY A 192 -1.52 -2.65 -3.63
CA GLY A 192 -0.47 -2.93 -2.66
C GLY A 192 0.92 -3.11 -3.28
N ILE A 193 0.99 -3.81 -4.42
CA ILE A 193 2.26 -4.04 -5.14
C ILE A 193 2.78 -2.73 -5.75
N ALA A 194 1.90 -1.90 -6.31
CA ALA A 194 2.28 -0.60 -6.83
C ALA A 194 2.88 0.31 -5.73
N GLY A 195 2.25 0.32 -4.55
CA GLY A 195 2.75 1.06 -3.39
C GLY A 195 4.10 0.52 -2.89
N LEU A 196 4.25 -0.81 -2.81
CA LEU A 196 5.50 -1.47 -2.44
C LEU A 196 6.66 -1.12 -3.39
N ILE A 197 6.43 -1.22 -4.71
CA ILE A 197 7.44 -0.86 -5.71
C ILE A 197 7.86 0.61 -5.56
N LYS A 198 6.89 1.51 -5.34
CA LYS A 198 7.18 2.92 -5.07
C LYS A 198 8.06 3.07 -3.82
N MET A 199 7.70 2.43 -2.71
CA MET A 199 8.44 2.58 -1.45
C MET A 199 9.86 1.99 -1.51
N VAL A 200 10.07 0.91 -2.25
CA VAL A 200 11.43 0.40 -2.54
C VAL A 200 12.28 1.49 -3.19
N ASN A 201 11.76 2.19 -4.21
CA ASN A 201 12.48 3.28 -4.87
C ASN A 201 12.72 4.47 -3.92
N VAL A 202 11.73 4.80 -3.08
CA VAL A 202 11.84 5.91 -2.11
C VAL A 202 12.93 5.65 -1.07
N VAL A 203 13.05 4.41 -0.56
CA VAL A 203 14.12 4.04 0.36
C VAL A 203 15.49 4.06 -0.33
N GLN A 204 15.60 3.59 -1.57
CA GLN A 204 16.85 3.61 -2.32
C GLN A 204 17.33 5.03 -2.64
N GLN A 205 16.41 5.92 -3.00
CA GLN A 205 16.72 7.28 -3.43
C GLN A 205 16.74 8.28 -2.25
N GLN A 206 16.20 7.89 -1.09
CA GLN A 206 16.00 8.76 0.06
C GLN A 206 15.12 10.00 -0.26
N THR A 207 14.23 9.86 -1.25
CA THR A 207 13.35 10.94 -1.71
C THR A 207 11.96 10.39 -1.97
N MET A 208 10.93 10.99 -1.36
CA MET A 208 9.52 10.73 -1.64
C MET A 208 9.08 11.52 -2.87
N CYS A 209 8.55 10.83 -3.87
CA CYS A 209 8.00 11.49 -5.06
C CYS A 209 6.63 12.13 -4.78
N PRO A 210 6.24 13.15 -5.55
CA PRO A 210 4.97 13.83 -5.34
C PRO A 210 3.78 12.89 -5.58
N HIS A 211 2.77 12.97 -4.70
CA HIS A 211 1.49 12.34 -4.96
C HIS A 211 0.74 13.13 -6.05
N GLY A 212 0.32 12.43 -7.11
CA GLY A 212 -0.18 13.05 -8.34
C GLY A 212 -1.50 13.82 -8.21
N ALA A 213 -2.19 13.71 -7.07
CA ALA A 213 -3.40 14.49 -6.79
C ALA A 213 -3.10 16.01 -6.76
N GLY A 214 -1.85 16.38 -6.45
CA GLY A 214 -1.23 17.70 -6.63
C GLY A 214 -1.70 18.49 -7.84
N HIS A 215 -1.73 17.80 -8.98
CA HIS A 215 -1.98 18.43 -10.28
C HIS A 215 -3.44 18.82 -10.51
N TRP A 216 -4.38 18.23 -9.77
CA TRP A 216 -5.81 18.33 -10.06
C TRP A 216 -6.65 18.78 -8.85
N SER A 217 -6.03 18.85 -7.67
CA SER A 217 -6.67 19.27 -6.42
C SER A 217 -5.87 20.41 -5.79
N PRO A 218 -6.34 21.66 -5.84
CA PRO A 218 -5.63 22.80 -5.24
C PRO A 218 -5.71 22.83 -3.71
N GLU A 219 -6.60 22.04 -3.09
CA GLU A 219 -6.85 22.02 -1.64
C GLU A 219 -6.35 20.71 -1.01
N LEU A 220 -5.04 20.52 -1.04
CA LEU A 220 -4.36 19.33 -0.53
C LEU A 220 -3.91 19.52 0.90
N SER A 221 -4.86 19.45 1.83
CA SER A 221 -4.53 19.22 3.25
C SER A 221 -5.77 18.93 4.08
N ILE A 222 -6.02 17.66 4.37
CA ILE A 222 -6.88 17.26 5.50
C ILE A 222 -6.13 17.29 6.85
N LEU A 223 -4.82 17.63 6.83
CA LEU A 223 -3.98 17.61 8.02
C LEU A 223 -4.39 18.72 9.00
N SER A 224 -4.65 18.36 10.24
CA SER A 224 -4.78 19.31 11.35
C SER A 224 -3.44 19.99 11.66
N THR A 225 -3.46 21.10 12.41
CA THR A 225 -2.25 21.83 12.83
C THR A 225 -1.26 20.92 13.55
N LYS A 226 -1.74 20.07 14.47
CA LYS A 226 -0.90 19.11 15.21
C LYS A 226 -0.26 18.08 14.27
N GLN A 227 -1.01 17.58 13.29
CA GLN A 227 -0.47 16.60 12.34
C GLN A 227 0.63 17.18 11.45
N LYS A 228 0.55 18.47 11.10
CA LYS A 228 1.59 19.14 10.30
C LYS A 228 2.95 19.23 11.01
N GLU A 229 3.02 18.99 12.32
CA GLU A 229 4.28 18.93 13.05
C GLU A 229 5.11 17.69 12.67
N HIS A 230 4.43 16.59 12.33
CA HIS A 230 5.08 15.29 12.07
C HIS A 230 4.77 14.71 10.68
N LEU A 231 3.69 15.12 10.02
CA LEU A 231 3.31 14.63 8.70
C LEU A 231 3.56 15.69 7.62
N ILE A 232 4.24 15.27 6.57
CA ILE A 232 4.46 16.06 5.37
C ILE A 232 3.71 15.40 4.24
N LEU A 233 2.70 16.08 3.70
CA LEU A 233 2.05 15.63 2.47
C LEU A 233 2.99 15.94 1.30
N SER A 234 3.49 14.90 0.61
CA SER A 234 4.45 15.08 -0.47
C SER A 234 3.76 15.55 -1.76
N THR A 235 3.47 16.84 -1.89
CA THR A 235 2.96 17.47 -3.12
C THR A 235 4.05 17.81 -4.14
N GLU A 236 5.30 17.80 -3.68
CA GLU A 236 6.52 17.95 -4.46
C GLU A 236 7.50 16.83 -4.05
N CYS A 237 8.64 16.71 -4.73
CA CYS A 237 9.70 15.80 -4.29
C CYS A 237 10.21 16.23 -2.91
N GLN A 238 10.16 15.34 -1.92
CA GLN A 238 10.59 15.60 -0.55
C GLN A 238 11.75 14.69 -0.18
N GLN A 239 12.85 15.26 0.30
CA GLN A 239 13.92 14.46 0.87
C GLN A 239 13.44 13.84 2.19
N LEU A 240 13.75 12.55 2.40
CA LEU A 240 13.46 11.93 3.69
C LEU A 240 14.30 12.56 4.80
N ARG A 241 13.79 12.52 6.02
CA ARG A 241 14.52 12.99 7.21
C ARG A 241 15.85 12.24 7.33
N GLU A 242 16.90 12.96 7.74
CA GLU A 242 18.19 12.34 8.03
C GLU A 242 18.05 11.20 9.05
N GLY A 243 18.69 10.06 8.74
CA GLY A 243 18.61 8.84 9.55
C GLY A 243 17.39 7.96 9.29
N ALA A 244 16.45 8.37 8.43
CA ALA A 244 15.38 7.48 7.98
C ALA A 244 15.97 6.31 7.17
N ARG A 245 15.53 5.09 7.49
CA ARG A 245 16.02 3.84 6.85
C ARG A 245 14.89 2.92 6.42
N ALA A 246 13.65 3.26 6.72
CA ALA A 246 12.48 2.46 6.42
C ALA A 246 11.36 3.33 5.81
N ALA A 247 10.45 2.67 5.10
CA ALA A 247 9.19 3.24 4.65
C ALA A 247 8.08 2.20 4.82
N GLY A 248 6.86 2.67 5.10
CA GLY A 248 5.67 1.82 5.22
C GLY A 248 4.78 1.86 3.97
N VAL A 249 3.98 0.83 3.78
CA VAL A 249 2.87 0.73 2.80
C VAL A 249 1.62 0.27 3.53
#